data_AF-A0A535FLW0-F1
#
_entry.id   AF-A0A535FLW0-F1
#
_cell.length_a   1.000
_cell.length_b   1.000
_cell.length_c   1.000
_cell.angle_alpha   90.00
_cell.angle_beta   90.00
_cell.angle_gamma   90.00
#
_symmetry.space_group_name_H-M   'P 1'
#
loop_
_entity.id
_entity.type
_entity.pdbx_description
1 polymer ?
#
loop_
_entity_poly.entity_id
_entity_poly.type
_entity_poly.pdbx_seq_one_letter_code
_entity_poly.pdbx_strand_id
1 'polypeptide(L)'
;MARRWFALPPGMRLPLSNGDTCQLLFPGHPGSAAGPDVLDAVLHFPWNDAPCSGAIEFHVRASDWYTHQHQSDARYTSVILHVVLVCDHPSPARDLGGRAIPMCSLNDFAPPRKTYLSATWPCQQVMPQLDEQERSCILKQAGLLRFEQKTHAFVELLHKSYPRGAYSAYDLCLITALAEGLGYGRDRAFFRAAGQRLLGLE
;
A
#
# COMPACT_ATOMS: atom_id res chain seq x y z
N MET A 1 14.16 -0.63 5.48
CA MET A 1 13.76 0.01 4.20
C MET A 1 12.39 0.66 4.30
N ALA A 2 11.33 -0.07 4.64
CA ALA A 2 9.96 0.44 4.78
C ALA A 2 9.83 1.79 5.53
N ARG A 3 10.43 1.94 6.72
CA ARG A 3 10.41 3.22 7.46
C ARG A 3 10.97 4.41 6.67
N ARG A 4 12.00 4.19 5.85
CA ARG A 4 12.57 5.25 4.99
C ARG A 4 11.63 5.60 3.86
N TRP A 5 11.02 4.59 3.22
CA TRP A 5 10.03 4.78 2.15
C TRP A 5 8.81 5.59 2.62
N PHE A 6 8.18 5.18 3.73
CA PHE A 6 7.01 5.89 4.25
C PHE A 6 7.31 7.27 4.86
N ALA A 7 8.60 7.61 5.04
CA ALA A 7 9.03 8.94 5.45
C ALA A 7 9.31 9.88 4.26
N LEU A 8 9.24 9.40 3.02
CA LEU A 8 9.44 10.23 1.83
C LEU A 8 8.25 11.18 1.66
N PRO A 9 8.48 12.49 1.49
CA PRO A 9 7.41 13.45 1.27
C PRO A 9 6.79 13.28 -0.13
N PRO A 10 5.47 13.54 -0.28
CA PRO A 10 4.85 13.67 -1.60
C PRO A 10 5.56 14.71 -2.46
N GLY A 11 5.60 14.47 -3.76
CA GLY A 11 6.28 15.28 -4.78
C GLY A 11 7.77 15.00 -4.93
N MET A 12 8.36 14.15 -4.08
CA MET A 12 9.79 13.81 -4.15
C MET A 12 10.13 13.09 -5.46
N ARG A 13 11.27 13.47 -6.07
CA ARG A 13 11.81 12.79 -7.25
C ARG A 13 12.78 11.68 -6.82
N LEU A 14 12.46 10.45 -7.20
CA LEU A 14 13.25 9.25 -6.96
C LEU A 14 14.13 8.95 -8.17
N PRO A 15 15.46 8.88 -8.02
CA PRO A 15 16.34 8.44 -9.10
C PRO A 15 16.10 6.96 -9.39
N LEU A 16 16.10 6.63 -10.68
CA LEU A 16 15.97 5.28 -11.17
C LEU A 16 17.33 4.78 -11.67
N SER A 17 17.52 3.46 -11.64
CA SER A 17 18.77 2.82 -12.05
C SER A 17 19.14 3.06 -13.53
N ASN A 18 18.17 3.47 -14.36
CA ASN A 18 18.37 3.81 -15.77
C ASN A 18 18.76 5.28 -16.00
N GLY A 19 18.93 6.08 -14.93
CA GLY A 19 19.28 7.50 -15.00
C GLY A 19 18.07 8.45 -15.05
N ASP A 20 16.85 7.94 -15.21
CA ASP A 20 15.64 8.74 -15.12
C ASP A 20 15.27 9.05 -13.67
N THR A 21 14.22 9.84 -13.47
CA THR A 21 13.60 10.05 -12.16
C THR A 21 12.11 9.84 -12.24
N CYS A 22 11.50 9.21 -11.23
CA CYS A 22 10.05 9.19 -11.05
C CYS A 22 9.62 10.09 -9.90
N GLN A 23 8.40 10.61 -9.92
CA GLN A 23 7.84 11.42 -8.85
C GLN A 23 6.95 10.57 -7.93
N LEU A 24 7.20 10.61 -6.63
CA LEU A 24 6.36 10.00 -5.61
C LEU A 24 5.15 10.88 -5.32
N LEU A 25 3.94 10.47 -5.69
CA LEU A 25 2.72 11.22 -5.39
C LEU A 25 2.03 10.70 -4.12
N PHE A 26 2.03 9.38 -3.94
CA PHE A 26 1.50 8.72 -2.74
C PHE A 26 2.35 7.49 -2.39
N PRO A 27 2.88 7.37 -1.16
CA PRO A 27 3.73 6.25 -0.77
C PRO A 27 3.01 4.90 -0.67
N GLY A 28 1.68 4.87 -0.82
CA GLY A 28 0.89 3.65 -0.69
C GLY A 28 0.60 3.27 0.75
N HIS A 29 0.20 2.01 0.94
CA HIS A 29 -0.10 1.40 2.22
C HIS A 29 0.79 0.18 2.43
N PRO A 30 1.14 -0.17 3.69
CA PRO A 30 1.81 -1.43 3.97
C PRO A 30 1.02 -2.62 3.39
N GLY A 31 1.72 -3.51 2.69
CA GLY A 31 1.18 -4.77 2.20
C GLY A 31 0.96 -5.79 3.32
N SER A 32 0.52 -6.99 2.93
CA SER A 32 0.33 -8.11 3.85
C SER A 32 1.62 -8.92 4.01
N ALA A 33 1.60 -9.97 4.84
CA ALA A 33 2.71 -10.91 4.94
C ALA A 33 2.92 -11.76 3.67
N ALA A 34 1.97 -11.72 2.72
CA ALA A 34 1.98 -12.48 1.49
C ALA A 34 1.71 -11.56 0.29
N GLY A 35 2.75 -11.27 -0.48
CA GLY A 35 2.69 -10.38 -1.64
C GLY A 35 3.62 -9.18 -1.48
N PRO A 36 3.41 -8.11 -2.28
CA PRO A 36 4.28 -6.96 -2.25
C PRO A 36 4.30 -6.20 -0.92
N ASP A 37 5.44 -5.61 -0.58
CA ASP A 37 5.63 -4.83 0.66
C ASP A 37 4.74 -3.59 0.78
N VAL A 38 4.36 -3.00 -0.35
CA VAL A 38 3.51 -1.80 -0.42
C VAL A 38 2.45 -1.96 -1.50
N LEU A 39 1.23 -1.57 -1.18
CA LEU A 39 0.08 -1.56 -2.10
C LEU A 39 -0.35 -0.12 -2.42
N ASP A 40 -0.97 0.05 -3.58
CA ASP A 40 -1.62 1.31 -4.01
C ASP A 40 -0.72 2.55 -3.97
N ALA A 41 0.58 2.38 -4.17
CA ALA A 41 1.49 3.51 -4.33
C ALA A 41 1.21 4.21 -5.67
N VAL A 42 1.28 5.55 -5.67
CA VAL A 42 1.05 6.35 -6.88
C VAL A 42 2.34 7.06 -7.25
N LEU A 43 2.84 6.74 -8.45
CA LEU A 43 4.06 7.30 -9.02
C LEU A 43 3.75 7.96 -10.36
N HIS A 44 4.49 9.02 -10.69
CA HIS A 44 4.51 9.57 -12.04
C HIS A 44 5.88 9.33 -12.67
N PHE A 45 5.88 8.57 -13.77
CA PHE A 45 7.07 8.30 -14.55
C PHE A 45 7.11 9.22 -15.78
N PRO A 46 8.29 9.67 -16.23
CA PRO A 46 8.41 10.66 -17.31
C PRO A 46 7.93 10.14 -18.67
N TRP A 47 7.87 8.82 -18.87
CA TRP A 47 7.37 8.19 -20.09
C TRP A 47 5.86 7.91 -20.07
N ASN A 48 5.15 8.27 -18.99
CA ASN A 48 3.70 8.13 -18.88
C ASN A 48 3.03 9.51 -18.88
N ASP A 49 1.95 9.65 -19.67
CA ASP A 49 1.14 10.88 -19.69
C ASP A 49 0.37 11.12 -18.38
N ALA A 50 0.07 10.05 -17.65
CA ALA A 50 -0.68 10.08 -16.40
C ALA A 50 0.04 9.32 -15.27
N PRO A 51 -0.21 9.66 -13.99
CA PRO A 51 0.26 8.86 -12.86
C PRO A 51 -0.25 7.43 -12.92
N CYS A 52 0.60 6.47 -12.53
CA CYS A 52 0.21 5.07 -12.39
C CYS A 52 0.11 4.67 -10.92
N SER A 53 -0.86 3.81 -10.61
CA SER A 53 -1.01 3.16 -9.31
C SER A 53 -0.51 1.72 -9.38
N GLY A 54 0.14 1.25 -8.33
CA GLY A 54 0.61 -0.14 -8.24
C GLY A 54 1.34 -0.43 -6.94
N ALA A 55 1.95 -1.62 -6.88
CA ALA A 55 2.68 -2.10 -5.74
C ALA A 55 4.17 -1.70 -5.78
N ILE A 56 4.82 -1.71 -4.61
CA ILE A 56 6.27 -1.53 -4.46
C ILE A 56 6.81 -2.75 -3.72
N GLU A 57 7.95 -3.26 -4.17
CA GLU A 57 8.64 -4.36 -3.50
C GLU A 57 10.02 -3.92 -3.00
N PHE A 58 10.39 -4.33 -1.79
CA PHE A 58 11.66 -4.01 -1.17
C PHE A 58 12.61 -5.20 -1.16
N HIS A 59 13.86 -4.98 -1.55
CA HIS A 59 14.93 -5.96 -1.33
C HIS A 59 16.23 -5.30 -0.87
N VAL A 60 17.06 -6.03 -0.14
CA VAL A 60 18.40 -5.52 0.15
C VAL A 60 19.20 -5.44 -1.14
N ARG A 61 19.16 -6.50 -1.95
CA ARG A 61 19.85 -6.60 -3.24
C ARG A 61 18.85 -6.68 -4.39
N ALA A 62 19.24 -6.16 -5.55
CA ALA A 62 18.44 -6.28 -6.75
C ALA A 62 18.27 -7.75 -7.19
N SER A 63 19.30 -8.58 -7.01
CA SER A 63 19.24 -10.01 -7.35
C SER A 63 18.20 -10.81 -6.56
N ASP A 64 17.81 -10.34 -5.36
CA ASP A 64 16.90 -11.06 -4.47
C ASP A 64 15.50 -11.27 -5.09
N TRP A 65 15.13 -10.41 -6.05
CA TRP A 65 13.90 -10.58 -6.85
C TRP A 65 13.81 -11.98 -7.47
N TYR A 66 14.93 -12.45 -8.03
CA TYR A 66 15.01 -13.76 -8.68
C TYR A 66 15.22 -14.90 -7.69
N THR A 67 15.96 -14.65 -6.60
CA THR A 67 16.16 -15.61 -5.52
C THR A 67 14.83 -16.00 -4.88
N HIS A 68 13.92 -15.04 -4.71
CA HIS A 68 12.57 -15.27 -4.19
C HIS A 68 11.53 -15.66 -5.25
N GLN A 69 11.95 -15.78 -6.52
CA GLN A 69 11.09 -16.20 -7.64
C GLN A 69 9.90 -15.27 -7.92
N HIS A 70 10.01 -13.98 -7.61
CA HIS A 70 8.92 -13.02 -7.84
C HIS A 70 8.61 -12.82 -9.33
N GLN A 71 9.58 -13.05 -10.22
CA GLN A 71 9.37 -13.07 -11.67
C GLN A 71 8.40 -14.16 -12.15
N SER A 72 8.08 -15.13 -11.30
CA SER A 72 7.18 -16.24 -11.63
C SER A 72 5.91 -16.25 -10.76
N ASP A 73 5.70 -15.22 -9.94
CA ASP A 73 4.61 -15.14 -8.99
C ASP A 73 3.61 -14.04 -9.38
N ALA A 74 2.37 -14.46 -9.67
CA ALA A 74 1.29 -13.57 -10.10
C ALA A 74 0.96 -12.47 -9.07
N ARG A 75 1.27 -12.67 -7.78
CA ARG A 75 1.05 -11.67 -6.73
C ARG A 75 1.89 -10.41 -6.93
N TYR A 76 3.00 -10.51 -7.66
CA TYR A 76 3.95 -9.41 -7.89
C TYR A 76 3.75 -8.71 -9.24
N THR A 77 2.75 -9.12 -10.03
CA THR A 77 2.47 -8.52 -11.35
C THR A 77 2.01 -7.05 -11.26
N SER A 78 1.53 -6.60 -10.10
CA SER A 78 1.16 -5.20 -9.87
C SER A 78 2.33 -4.32 -9.43
N VAL A 79 3.54 -4.88 -9.26
CA VAL A 79 4.72 -4.10 -8.83
C VAL A 79 5.14 -3.14 -9.93
N ILE A 80 5.15 -1.84 -9.61
CA ILE A 80 5.51 -0.75 -10.53
C ILE A 80 6.89 -0.15 -10.22
N LEU A 81 7.48 -0.47 -9.07
CA LEU A 81 8.83 -0.05 -8.68
C LEU A 81 9.45 -1.10 -7.75
N HIS A 82 10.68 -1.50 -8.07
CA HIS A 82 11.50 -2.34 -7.20
C HIS A 82 12.50 -1.45 -6.45
N VAL A 83 12.35 -1.35 -5.14
CA VAL A 83 13.19 -0.47 -4.32
C VAL A 83 14.24 -1.30 -3.60
N VAL A 84 15.51 -0.93 -3.76
CA VAL A 84 16.66 -1.69 -3.26
C VAL A 84 17.61 -0.86 -2.40
N LEU A 85 18.53 -1.52 -1.68
CA LEU A 85 19.68 -0.85 -1.06
C LEU A 85 20.96 -1.02 -1.88
N VAL A 86 21.09 -2.14 -2.59
CA VAL A 86 22.27 -2.49 -3.39
C VAL A 86 21.80 -2.88 -4.79
N CYS A 87 22.23 -2.11 -5.79
CA CYS A 87 22.02 -2.42 -7.20
C CYS A 87 23.13 -3.38 -7.69
N ASP A 88 23.02 -4.67 -7.37
CA ASP A 88 23.99 -5.71 -7.76
C ASP A 88 23.61 -6.50 -9.02
N HIS A 89 22.48 -6.14 -9.65
CA HIS A 89 22.00 -6.76 -10.87
C HIS A 89 21.96 -5.74 -12.01
N PRO A 90 22.58 -6.02 -13.18
CA PRO A 90 22.77 -5.02 -14.24
C PRO A 90 21.50 -4.71 -15.04
N SER A 91 20.44 -5.52 -14.87
CA SER A 91 19.17 -5.37 -15.58
C SER A 91 18.02 -5.17 -14.60
N PRO A 92 16.99 -4.39 -14.99
CA PRO A 92 15.78 -4.24 -14.18
C PRO A 92 15.10 -5.59 -13.95
N ALA A 93 14.46 -5.73 -12.80
CA ALA A 93 13.61 -6.87 -12.49
C ALA A 93 12.50 -7.01 -13.53
N ARG A 94 11.97 -8.21 -13.70
CA ARG A 94 10.85 -8.49 -14.60
C ARG A 94 9.73 -9.19 -13.86
N ASP A 95 8.49 -8.80 -14.15
CA ASP A 95 7.31 -9.50 -13.67
C ASP A 95 7.03 -10.78 -14.48
N LEU A 96 5.96 -11.49 -14.11
CA LEU A 96 5.48 -12.70 -14.78
C LEU A 96 5.19 -12.49 -16.27
N GLY A 97 4.77 -11.28 -16.67
CA GLY A 97 4.53 -10.91 -18.06
C GLY A 97 5.78 -10.51 -18.83
N GLY A 98 6.95 -10.54 -18.19
CA GLY A 98 8.22 -10.12 -18.76
C GLY A 98 8.40 -8.60 -18.83
N ARG A 99 7.47 -7.80 -18.29
CA ARG A 99 7.59 -6.34 -18.25
C ARG A 99 8.73 -5.96 -17.31
N ALA A 100 9.57 -5.03 -17.75
CA ALA A 100 10.64 -4.49 -16.93
C ALA A 100 10.06 -3.58 -15.84
N ILE A 101 10.48 -3.82 -14.60
CA ILE A 101 10.10 -3.04 -13.42
C ILE A 101 11.23 -2.04 -13.15
N PRO A 102 10.95 -0.72 -13.16
CA PRO A 102 11.92 0.29 -12.78
C PRO A 102 12.49 0.02 -11.39
N MET A 103 13.78 0.32 -11.21
CA MET A 103 14.48 0.10 -9.94
C MET A 103 14.95 1.43 -9.35
N CYS A 104 14.81 1.58 -8.03
CA CYS A 104 15.27 2.75 -7.28
C CYS A 104 16.11 2.30 -6.08
N SER A 105 17.29 2.90 -5.90
CA SER A 105 18.13 2.68 -4.72
C SER A 105 17.82 3.71 -3.64
N LEU A 106 17.42 3.24 -2.45
CA LEU A 106 17.28 4.13 -1.29
C LEU A 106 18.65 4.60 -0.76
N ASN A 107 19.77 3.96 -1.11
CA ASN A 107 21.08 4.45 -0.69
C ASN A 107 21.53 5.67 -1.48
N ASP A 108 21.00 5.84 -2.69
CA ASP A 108 21.28 6.99 -3.54
C ASP A 108 20.53 8.24 -3.05
N PHE A 109 19.64 8.06 -2.06
CA PHE A 109 18.96 9.12 -1.35
C PHE A 109 19.74 9.63 -0.14
N ALA A 110 20.14 10.91 -0.21
CA ALA A 110 20.41 11.67 0.99
C ALA A 110 19.14 11.72 1.85
N PRO A 111 19.22 11.54 3.19
CA PRO A 111 18.05 11.65 4.04
C PRO A 111 17.39 13.00 3.82
N PRO A 112 16.07 13.06 3.59
CA PRO A 112 15.40 14.33 3.42
C PRO A 112 15.68 15.17 4.66
N ARG A 113 16.23 16.38 4.46
CA ARG A 113 16.07 17.44 5.47
C ARG A 113 14.57 17.50 5.75
N LYS A 114 14.18 17.59 7.03
CA LYS A 114 12.77 17.72 7.43
C LYS A 114 12.20 19.00 6.84
N THR A 115 11.80 18.96 5.59
CA THR A 115 11.05 20.02 4.93
C THR A 115 9.60 19.69 5.25
N TYR A 116 9.03 20.47 6.17
CA TYR A 116 7.59 20.50 6.38
C TYR A 116 6.95 21.15 5.15
N LEU A 117 6.94 20.43 4.02
CA LEU A 117 6.06 20.80 2.93
C LEU A 117 4.65 20.60 3.46
N SER A 118 3.87 21.68 3.48
CA SER A 118 2.42 21.60 3.58
C SER A 118 1.96 20.68 2.45
N ALA A 119 1.77 19.40 2.75
CA ALA A 119 1.35 18.42 1.76
C ALA A 119 -0.11 18.74 1.39
N THR A 120 -0.28 19.57 0.36
CA THR A 120 -1.56 19.72 -0.30
C THR A 120 -1.84 18.39 -0.98
N TRP A 121 -2.82 17.65 -0.48
CA TRP A 121 -3.14 16.34 -1.02
C TRP A 121 -3.67 16.49 -2.45
N PRO A 122 -3.37 15.55 -3.38
CA PRO A 122 -3.89 15.60 -4.74
C PRO A 122 -5.42 15.78 -4.78
N CYS A 123 -6.14 15.10 -3.88
CA CYS A 123 -7.59 15.25 -3.77
C CYS A 123 -8.04 16.67 -3.39
N GLN A 124 -7.26 17.40 -2.59
CA GLN A 124 -7.57 18.79 -2.23
C GLN A 124 -7.49 19.73 -3.45
N GLN A 125 -6.63 19.42 -4.41
CA GLN A 125 -6.49 20.20 -5.64
C GLN A 125 -7.53 19.80 -6.70
N VAL A 126 -7.82 18.50 -6.83
CA VAL A 126 -8.70 17.95 -7.87
C VAL A 126 -10.18 18.10 -7.51
N MET A 127 -10.58 17.86 -6.26
CA MET A 127 -12.00 17.86 -5.86
C MET A 127 -12.74 19.16 -6.22
N PRO A 128 -12.17 20.37 -6.06
CA PRO A 128 -12.83 21.60 -6.48
C PRO A 128 -13.06 21.72 -8.00
N GLN A 129 -12.29 21.01 -8.81
CA GLN A 129 -12.33 21.08 -10.28
C GLN A 129 -13.37 20.15 -10.90
N LEU A 130 -13.77 19.10 -10.17
CA LEU A 130 -14.77 18.13 -10.62
C LEU A 130 -16.18 18.70 -10.48
N ASP A 131 -17.10 18.32 -11.36
CA ASP A 131 -18.53 18.61 -11.20
C ASP A 131 -19.18 17.70 -10.14
N GLU A 132 -20.46 17.94 -9.82
CA GLU A 132 -21.17 17.16 -8.79
C GLU A 132 -21.30 15.66 -9.13
N GLN A 133 -21.49 15.33 -10.40
CA GLN A 133 -21.64 13.95 -10.86
C GLN A 133 -20.30 13.21 -10.79
N GLU A 134 -19.22 13.84 -11.26
CA GLU A 134 -17.86 13.33 -11.18
C GLU A 134 -17.43 13.10 -9.73
N ARG A 135 -17.69 14.06 -8.83
CA ARG A 135 -17.44 13.93 -7.38
C ARG A 135 -18.21 12.76 -6.79
N SER A 136 -19.49 12.63 -7.11
CA SER A 136 -20.32 11.53 -6.62
C SER A 136 -19.80 10.18 -7.12
N CYS A 137 -19.43 10.11 -8.40
CA CYS A 137 -18.88 8.89 -9.01
C CYS A 137 -17.57 8.46 -8.34
N ILE A 138 -16.59 9.36 -8.21
CA ILE A 138 -15.29 9.02 -7.61
C ILE A 138 -15.42 8.65 -6.13
N LEU A 139 -16.28 9.33 -5.37
CA LEU A 139 -16.54 9.01 -3.97
C LEU A 139 -17.27 7.67 -3.82
N LYS A 140 -18.20 7.34 -4.72
CA LYS A 140 -18.88 6.05 -4.75
C LYS A 140 -17.91 4.92 -5.09
N GLN A 141 -17.07 5.09 -6.10
CA GLN A 141 -16.04 4.12 -6.46
C GLN A 141 -15.05 3.91 -5.32
N ALA A 142 -14.52 4.98 -4.73
CA ALA A 142 -13.64 4.89 -3.55
C ALA A 142 -14.35 4.22 -2.35
N GLY A 143 -15.65 4.49 -2.17
CA GLY A 143 -16.47 3.83 -1.15
C GLY A 143 -16.61 2.33 -1.36
N LEU A 144 -16.82 1.90 -2.62
CA LEU A 144 -16.91 0.49 -3.00
C LEU A 144 -15.57 -0.22 -2.82
N LEU A 145 -14.47 0.37 -3.28
CA LEU A 145 -13.12 -0.17 -3.07
C LEU A 145 -12.81 -0.35 -1.58
N ARG A 146 -13.14 0.65 -0.75
CA ARG A 146 -12.99 0.56 0.71
C ARG A 146 -13.88 -0.53 1.32
N PHE A 147 -15.08 -0.74 0.79
CA PHE A 147 -15.99 -1.79 1.23
C PHE A 147 -15.45 -3.19 0.88
N GLU A 148 -14.92 -3.36 -0.32
CA GLU A 148 -14.27 -4.61 -0.77
C GLU A 148 -13.06 -4.95 0.09
N GLN A 149 -12.19 -3.96 0.36
CA GLN A 149 -11.05 -4.12 1.26
C GLN A 149 -11.48 -4.58 2.67
N LYS A 150 -12.55 -3.99 3.23
CA LYS A 150 -13.10 -4.42 4.53
C LYS A 150 -13.66 -5.84 4.48
N THR A 151 -14.36 -6.17 3.41
CA THR A 151 -14.91 -7.51 3.20
C THR A 151 -13.78 -8.55 3.19
N HIS A 152 -12.70 -8.28 2.44
CA HIS A 152 -11.54 -9.16 2.39
C HIS A 152 -10.92 -9.36 3.78
N ALA A 153 -10.71 -8.28 4.55
CA ALA A 153 -10.19 -8.36 5.90
C ALA A 153 -11.09 -9.19 6.86
N PHE A 154 -12.41 -9.13 6.70
CA PHE A 154 -13.34 -9.95 7.49
C PHE A 154 -13.33 -11.42 7.07
N VAL A 155 -13.21 -11.71 5.78
CA VAL A 155 -13.06 -13.09 5.29
C VAL A 155 -11.76 -13.70 5.83
N GLU A 156 -10.64 -12.97 5.79
CA GLU A 156 -9.39 -13.43 6.38
C GLU A 156 -9.51 -13.66 7.89
N LEU A 157 -10.17 -12.75 8.61
CA LEU A 157 -10.39 -12.90 10.05
C LEU A 157 -11.24 -14.15 10.34
N LEU A 158 -12.28 -14.39 9.54
CA LEU A 158 -13.15 -15.56 9.68
C LEU A 158 -12.37 -16.86 9.47
N HIS A 159 -11.51 -16.92 8.45
CA HIS A 159 -10.65 -18.09 8.20
C HIS A 159 -9.67 -18.38 9.35
N LYS A 160 -9.26 -17.34 10.09
CA LYS A 160 -8.34 -17.46 11.25
C LYS A 160 -9.08 -17.66 12.58
N SER A 161 -10.40 -17.50 12.59
CA SER A 161 -11.20 -17.53 13.81
C SER A 161 -11.80 -18.92 14.06
N TYR A 162 -11.81 -19.33 15.32
CA TYR A 162 -12.45 -20.57 15.77
C TYR A 162 -13.54 -20.25 16.79
N PRO A 163 -14.64 -21.03 16.84
CA PRO A 163 -15.68 -20.85 17.85
C PRO A 163 -15.11 -20.82 19.27
N ARG A 164 -15.64 -19.96 20.12
CA ARG A 164 -15.15 -19.79 21.50
C ARG A 164 -16.31 -19.58 22.47
N GLY A 165 -16.45 -20.49 23.43
CA GLY A 165 -17.57 -20.46 24.38
C GLY A 165 -18.92 -20.53 23.66
N ALA A 166 -19.78 -19.55 23.91
CA ALA A 166 -21.09 -19.44 23.26
C ALA A 166 -21.05 -18.75 21.88
N TYR A 167 -19.88 -18.26 21.44
CA TYR A 167 -19.74 -17.46 20.23
C TYR A 167 -19.21 -18.28 19.06
N SER A 168 -19.89 -18.19 17.92
CA SER A 168 -19.41 -18.74 16.65
C SER A 168 -18.25 -17.89 16.08
N ALA A 169 -17.52 -18.43 15.10
CA ALA A 169 -16.50 -17.65 14.38
C ALA A 169 -17.09 -16.38 13.71
N TYR A 170 -18.35 -16.44 13.28
CA TYR A 170 -19.06 -15.28 12.74
C TYR A 170 -19.31 -14.21 13.79
N ASP A 171 -19.72 -14.60 15.00
CA ASP A 171 -19.96 -13.67 16.12
C ASP A 171 -18.67 -12.96 16.53
N LEU A 172 -17.55 -13.68 16.58
CA LEU A 172 -16.25 -13.10 16.90
C LEU A 172 -15.86 -12.01 15.90
N CYS A 173 -16.01 -12.29 14.60
CA CYS A 173 -15.74 -11.31 13.53
C CYS A 173 -16.69 -10.12 13.61
N LEU A 174 -18.00 -10.37 13.72
CA LEU A 174 -19.04 -9.35 13.69
C LEU A 174 -18.95 -8.42 14.90
N ILE A 175 -18.84 -8.96 16.11
CA ILE A 175 -18.80 -8.14 17.33
C ILE A 175 -17.51 -7.32 17.37
N THR A 176 -16.36 -7.88 16.97
CA THR A 176 -15.11 -7.12 16.87
C THR A 176 -15.22 -5.99 15.85
N ALA A 177 -15.83 -6.25 14.69
CA ALA A 177 -16.05 -5.26 13.65
C ALA A 177 -17.01 -4.13 14.07
N LEU A 178 -18.11 -4.48 14.74
CA LEU A 178 -19.06 -3.53 15.29
C LEU A 178 -18.41 -2.65 16.36
N ALA A 179 -17.68 -3.27 17.29
CA ALA A 179 -16.94 -2.55 18.32
C ALA A 179 -15.96 -1.56 17.68
N GLU A 180 -15.09 -2.02 16.76
CA GLU A 180 -14.18 -1.13 16.03
C GLU A 180 -14.93 0.02 15.29
N GLY A 181 -16.11 -0.28 14.75
CA GLY A 181 -16.99 0.70 14.10
C GLY A 181 -17.50 1.80 15.04
N LEU A 182 -17.70 1.52 16.32
CA LEU A 182 -18.06 2.52 17.33
C LEU A 182 -16.93 3.55 17.55
N GLY A 183 -15.68 3.18 17.28
CA GLY A 183 -14.53 4.08 17.27
C GLY A 183 -14.31 4.80 15.93
N TYR A 184 -15.32 4.95 15.08
CA TYR A 184 -15.11 5.60 13.78
C TYR A 184 -14.60 7.04 13.94
N GLY A 185 -13.51 7.37 13.25
CA GLY A 185 -12.86 8.68 13.30
C GLY A 185 -11.79 8.84 14.40
N ARG A 186 -11.97 8.23 15.58
CA ARG A 186 -10.99 8.23 16.69
C ARG A 186 -11.11 6.95 17.51
N ASP A 187 -9.99 6.42 17.98
CA ASP A 187 -9.94 5.31 18.96
C ASP A 187 -10.45 3.94 18.46
N ARG A 188 -10.48 3.71 17.14
CA ARG A 188 -10.81 2.39 16.53
C ARG A 188 -10.07 1.23 17.19
N ALA A 189 -8.77 1.39 17.44
CA ALA A 189 -7.94 0.36 18.07
C ALA A 189 -8.41 0.03 19.50
N PHE A 190 -8.76 1.05 20.29
CA PHE A 190 -9.29 0.87 21.63
C PHE A 190 -10.63 0.14 21.61
N PHE A 191 -11.57 0.57 20.78
CA PHE A 191 -12.88 -0.07 20.71
C PHE A 191 -12.80 -1.49 20.14
N ARG A 192 -11.88 -1.75 19.20
CA ARG A 192 -11.58 -3.11 18.73
C ARG A 192 -11.13 -4.01 19.87
N ALA A 193 -10.16 -3.56 20.67
CA ALA A 193 -9.67 -4.29 21.84
C ALA A 193 -10.78 -4.51 22.88
N ALA A 194 -11.64 -3.51 23.12
CA ALA A 194 -12.79 -3.65 24.00
C ALA A 194 -13.76 -4.75 23.50
N GLY A 195 -14.03 -4.80 22.19
CA GLY A 195 -14.82 -5.87 21.57
C GLY A 195 -14.17 -7.24 21.74
N GLN A 196 -12.86 -7.33 21.51
CA GLN A 196 -12.09 -8.57 21.70
C GLN A 196 -12.13 -9.05 23.16
N ARG A 197 -12.02 -8.14 24.12
CA ARG A 197 -12.13 -8.43 25.56
C ARG A 197 -13.52 -8.94 25.95
N LEU A 198 -14.59 -8.37 25.40
CA LEU A 198 -15.96 -8.87 25.62
C LEU A 198 -16.15 -10.31 25.12
N LEU A 199 -15.42 -10.68 24.06
CA LEU A 199 -15.41 -12.02 23.47
C LEU A 199 -14.40 -12.97 24.13
N GLY A 200 -13.64 -12.51 25.13
CA GLY A 200 -12.58 -13.28 25.79
C GLY A 200 -11.39 -13.61 24.89
N LEU A 201 -11.14 -12.80 23.85
CA LEU A 201 -10.01 -12.94 22.93
C LEU A 201 -8.70 -12.32 23.48
N GLU A 202 -8.81 -11.43 24.46
CA GLU A 202 -7.72 -10.75 25.18
C GLU A 202 -7.85 -10.87 26.70
#